data_AF-A0A3S2DF10-F1
#
_entry.id   AF-A0A3S2DF10-F1
#
_cell.length_a   1.000
_cell.length_b   1.000
_cell.length_c   1.000
_cell.angle_alpha   90.00
_cell.angle_beta   90.00
_cell.angle_gamma   90.00
#
_symmetry.space_group_name_H-M   'P 1'
#
loop_
_entity.id
_entity.type
_entity.pdbx_description
1 polymer ?
#
loop_
_entity_poly.entity_id
_entity_poly.type
_entity_poly.pdbx_seq_one_letter_code
_entity_poly.pdbx_strand_id
1 'polypeptide(L)' 'MMVAGIGCRKGVGVEDVLAAIETALEAHGLAMTALSALATAAFKKDEEAIAAAGRTLSLPVIVVDDSA' A
#
# COMPACT_ATOMS: atom_id res chain seq x y z
N MET A 1 2.67 9.56 -12.71
CA MET A 1 1.88 8.63 -11.88
C MET A 1 2.85 7.92 -10.95
N MET A 2 2.57 7.89 -9.64
CA MET A 2 3.44 7.26 -8.65
C MET A 2 2.65 6.16 -7.92
N VAL A 3 3.27 5.01 -7.70
CA VAL A 3 2.64 3.83 -7.10
C VAL A 3 3.51 3.32 -5.96
N ALA A 4 2.92 3.07 -4.79
CA ALA A 4 3.62 2.47 -3.66
C ALA A 4 3.41 0.95 -3.66
N GLY A 5 4.49 0.18 -3.78
CA GLY A 5 4.46 -1.27 -3.59
C GLY A 5 4.49 -1.61 -2.11
N ILE A 6 3.46 -2.28 -1.62
CA ILE A 6 3.25 -2.60 -0.21
C ILE A 6 3.33 -4.11 -0.02
N GLY A 7 4.13 -4.54 0.95
CA GLY A 7 4.14 -5.91 1.43
C GLY A 7 4.33 -5.93 2.94
N CYS A 8 3.44 -6.61 3.66
CA CYS A 8 3.51 -6.71 5.12
C CYS A 8 3.60 -8.17 5.61
N ARG A 9 3.66 -8.42 6.92
CA ARG A 9 3.54 -9.78 7.47
C ARG A 9 2.08 -10.05 7.82
N LYS A 10 1.72 -11.31 8.07
CA LYS A 10 0.38 -11.63 8.60
C LYS A 10 0.16 -10.94 9.95
N GLY A 11 -1.05 -10.43 10.16
CA GLY A 11 -1.45 -9.75 11.41
C GLY A 11 -1.06 -8.28 11.51
N VAL A 12 -0.53 -7.67 10.44
CA VAL A 12 -0.28 -6.22 10.39
C VAL A 12 -1.61 -5.46 10.27
N GLY A 13 -1.75 -4.37 11.02
CA GLY A 13 -2.93 -3.53 11.02
C GLY A 13 -2.95 -2.50 9.88
N VAL A 14 -4.11 -1.91 9.61
CA VAL A 14 -4.26 -0.83 8.62
C VAL A 14 -3.37 0.37 8.98
N GLU A 15 -3.34 0.74 10.26
CA GLU A 15 -2.57 1.87 10.77
C GLU A 15 -1.06 1.69 10.55
N ASP A 16 -0.55 0.46 10.71
CA ASP A 16 0.86 0.16 10.46
C ASP A 16 1.21 0.34 8.97
N VAL A 17 0.29 -0.05 8.07
CA VAL A 17 0.45 0.16 6.63
C VAL A 17 0.45 1.64 6.29
N LEU A 18 -0.48 2.42 6.86
CA LEU A 18 -0.55 3.86 6.65
C LEU A 18 0.71 4.58 7.15
N ALA A 19 1.16 4.24 8.36
CA ALA A 19 2.38 4.79 8.94
C ALA A 19 3.62 4.46 8.10
N ALA A 20 3.70 3.24 7.55
CA ALA A 20 4.80 2.85 6.65
C ALA A 20 4.79 3.65 5.34
N ILE A 21 3.60 3.90 4.76
CA ILE A 21 3.47 4.72 3.55
C ILE A 21 3.89 6.16 3.82
N GLU A 22 3.37 6.76 4.90
CA GLU A 22 3.69 8.13 5.29
C GLU A 22 5.19 8.30 5.53
N THR A 23 5.79 7.43 6.34
CA THR A 23 7.23 7.44 6.62
C THR A 23 8.07 7.36 5.35
N ALA A 24 7.69 6.49 4.40
CA ALA A 24 8.40 6.35 3.14
C ALA A 24 8.31 7.61 2.26
N LEU A 25 7.15 8.26 2.22
CA LEU A 25 6.97 9.50 1.46
C LEU A 25 7.69 10.66 2.11
N GLU A 26 7.61 10.81 3.42
CA GLU A 26 8.31 11.85 4.19
C GLU A 26 9.82 11.78 4.00
N ALA A 27 10.40 10.56 3.97
CA ALA A 27 11.82 10.35 3.68
C ALA A 27 12.26 10.90 2.32
N HIS A 28 11.31 11.11 1.40
CA HIS A 28 11.52 11.68 0.07
C HIS A 28 10.90 13.09 -0.09
N GLY A 29 10.40 13.70 0.99
CA GLY A 29 9.74 15.00 0.94
C GLY A 29 8.45 15.01 0.11
N LEU A 30 7.78 13.86 0.02
CA LEU A 30 6.55 13.67 -0.74
C LEU A 30 5.35 13.65 0.19
N ALA A 31 4.21 14.13 -0.31
CA ALA A 31 2.93 14.03 0.38
C ALA A 31 2.19 12.75 -0.03
N MET A 32 1.26 12.28 0.81
CA MET A 32 0.35 11.16 0.51
C MET A 32 -0.40 11.34 -0.82
N THR A 33 -0.72 12.58 -1.16
CA THR A 33 -1.40 12.96 -2.42
C THR A 33 -0.55 12.79 -3.67
N ALA A 34 0.76 12.55 -3.53
CA ALA A 34 1.63 12.23 -4.66
C ALA A 34 1.35 10.81 -5.20
N LEU A 35 0.77 9.92 -4.38
CA LEU A 35 0.42 8.57 -4.78
C LEU A 35 -0.83 8.54 -5.64
N SER A 36 -0.79 7.73 -6.68
CA SER A 36 -1.89 7.48 -7.60
C SER A 36 -2.52 6.09 -7.41
N ALA A 37 -1.79 5.16 -6.78
CA ALA A 37 -2.25 3.81 -6.48
C ALA A 37 -1.36 3.15 -5.42
N LEU A 38 -1.86 2.07 -4.81
CA LEU A 38 -1.06 1.10 -4.07
C LEU A 38 -0.94 -0.18 -4.89
N ALA A 39 0.14 -0.94 -4.74
CA ALA A 39 0.33 -2.24 -5.37
C ALA A 39 0.73 -3.29 -4.33
N THR A 40 0.22 -4.51 -4.44
CA THR A 40 0.63 -5.65 -3.60
C THR A 40 0.65 -6.94 -4.41
N ALA A 41 1.34 -7.97 -3.92
CA ALA A 41 1.44 -9.26 -4.60
C ALA A 41 0.19 -10.14 -4.36
N ALA A 42 -0.18 -10.94 -5.37
CA ALA A 42 -1.35 -11.83 -5.35
C ALA A 42 -1.33 -12.89 -4.24
N PHE A 43 -0.14 -13.25 -3.73
CA PHE A 43 0.05 -14.36 -2.78
C PHE A 43 -0.50 -14.12 -1.36
N LYS A 44 -1.20 -13.01 -1.13
CA LYS A 44 -1.80 -12.67 0.16
C LYS A 44 -3.19 -12.07 0.02
N LYS A 45 -4.10 -12.90 -0.49
CA LYS A 45 -5.55 -12.66 -0.53
C LYS A 45 -6.18 -12.32 0.85
N ASP A 46 -5.42 -12.48 1.95
CA ASP A 46 -5.80 -12.16 3.32
C ASP A 46 -5.20 -10.84 3.87
N GLU A 47 -4.53 -10.01 3.06
CA GLU A 47 -4.04 -8.70 3.51
C GLU A 47 -5.15 -7.64 3.47
N GLU A 48 -6.16 -7.84 4.33
CA GLU A 48 -7.23 -6.85 4.60
C GLU A 48 -6.65 -5.47 4.92
N ALA A 49 -5.47 -5.42 5.55
CA ALA A 49 -4.79 -4.19 5.93
C ALA A 49 -4.42 -3.30 4.72
N ILE A 50 -3.89 -3.87 3.64
CA ILE A 50 -3.49 -3.09 2.46
C ILE A 50 -4.74 -2.64 1.68
N ALA A 51 -5.71 -3.53 1.53
CA ALA A 51 -6.97 -3.18 0.89
C ALA A 51 -7.72 -2.08 1.68
N ALA A 52 -7.70 -2.15 3.01
CA ALA A 52 -8.26 -1.12 3.88
C ALA A 52 -7.48 0.20 3.80
N ALA A 53 -6.14 0.16 3.77
CA ALA A 53 -5.33 1.36 3.58
C ALA A 53 -5.66 2.06 2.25
N GLY A 54 -5.82 1.30 1.17
CA GLY A 54 -6.27 1.85 -0.12
C GLY A 54 -7.64 2.52 -0.02
N ARG A 55 -8.60 1.92 0.70
CA ARG A 55 -9.90 2.55 0.97
C ARG A 55 -9.77 3.83 1.79
N THR A 56 -8.98 3.82 2.86
CA THR A 56 -8.74 5.01 3.71
C THR A 56 -8.13 6.16 2.90
N LEU A 57 -7.19 5.85 2.00
CA LEU A 57 -6.53 6.84 1.15
C LEU A 57 -7.34 7.19 -0.11
N SER A 58 -8.47 6.55 -0.34
CA SER A 58 -9.24 6.66 -1.60
C SER A 58 -8.38 6.38 -2.85
N LEU A 59 -7.46 5.43 -2.74
CA LEU A 59 -6.56 5.02 -3.82
C LEU A 59 -6.88 3.59 -4.30
N PRO A 60 -6.77 3.31 -5.60
CA PRO A 60 -6.90 1.95 -6.10
C PRO A 60 -5.76 1.08 -5.57
N VAL A 61 -6.08 -0.18 -5.23
CA VAL A 61 -5.09 -1.21 -4.87
C VAL A 61 -4.97 -2.20 -6.03
N ILE A 62 -3.79 -2.26 -6.62
CA ILE A 62 -3.46 -3.12 -7.75
C ILE A 62 -2.85 -4.41 -7.19
N VAL A 63 -3.49 -5.54 -7.47
CA VAL A 63 -2.94 -6.86 -7.13
C VAL A 63 -2.12 -7.34 -8.32
N VAL A 64 -0.82 -7.51 -8.11
CA VAL A 64 0.14 -7.94 -9.14
C VAL A 64 0.38 -9.44 -8.97
N ASP A 65 0.21 -10.19 -10.07
CA ASP A 65 0.48 -11.62 -10.12
C ASP A 65 1.97 -11.88 -10.42
N ASP A 66 2.51 -13.00 -9.98
CA ASP A 66 3.93 -13.36 -10.15
C ASP A 66 4.23 -13.95 -11.55
N SER A 67 3.21 -13.97 -12.42
CA SER A 67 3.33 -14.39 -13.82
C SER A 67 4.00 -13.29 -14.65
N ALA A 68 5.33 -13.19 -14.57
CA ALA A 68 6.17 -12.40 -15.47
C ALA A 68 6.52 -13.16 -16.75
#